data_AF-A0A5C3LSC4-F1
#
_entry.id   AF-A0A5C3LSC4-F1
#
_cell.length_a   1.000
_cell.length_b   1.000
_cell.length_c   1.000
_cell.angle_alpha   90.00
_cell.angle_beta   90.00
_cell.angle_gamma   90.00
#
_symmetry.space_group_name_H-M   'P 1'
#
loop_
_entity.id
_entity.type
_entity.pdbx_description
1 polymer ?
#
loop_
_entity_poly.entity_id
_entity_poly.type
_entity_poly.pdbx_seq_one_letter_code
_entity_poly.pdbx_strand_id
1 'polypeptide(L)'
;MGPLESTVGFALCGVLISIFMFGIVTVQTYMYFRSFPYDRIFLKSLVGIIWFLELGTALCLSMGTYTMVITNFGHPERLVRNPDSMNSAVLIGGMVDHLVKAIFIYRLYKFSGTLYIPIPLGLLSVFLFSIVVLSTVKALEAVPLRPHSPELEWLLSVTFVGSAVQDLMVAGSMCYYIQKTRKEALKNTTLLLDRLFIYTIQTGVATSLVAVAAAVSFFSMKDNYAWMMFFLLMHSFFSNALLSSITVRYISYEQALNTPSGAVIPPTSPSTTYKQNAIGIHKRGDADEYGSRQRHPARIRRCSRIGSRVWFIDNCNCSVLSWTNAHIISANDVYGGTFRYMNHVASKGQGLETTFLDLENAGDEEISADTRTNRNLIWIESPTSPTFALSTSHAWPHLLAHIPSPRANVAMLSLTKYINGHSEVVMGAPILPEYHEQFAERLRFLQVAVSAVPKGSKDAASQDESARNECTSSCQGTRVLAARRRYIRDLLPIHGTHSRTNLSHHMHAVVAEKFLISTLLFTPSESLGGVESLVEYPAQITHGSILPAEWTLLGIGVNLARLSVGVEEEDLVQDVL
;
A
#
# COMPACT_ATOMS: atom_id res chain seq x y z
N MET A 1 -42.38 -11.15 -40.28
CA MET A 1 -41.64 -10.77 -39.05
C MET A 1 -40.61 -11.82 -38.60
N GLY A 2 -40.74 -13.11 -38.96
CA GLY A 2 -39.83 -14.19 -38.49
C GLY A 2 -38.29 -14.07 -38.67
N PRO A 3 -37.73 -13.47 -39.74
CA PRO A 3 -36.27 -13.35 -39.89
C PRO A 3 -35.66 -12.07 -39.27
N LEU A 4 -36.48 -11.08 -38.89
CA LEU A 4 -35.99 -9.84 -38.26
C LEU A 4 -35.80 -9.99 -36.75
N GLU A 5 -36.67 -10.76 -36.08
CA GLU A 5 -36.55 -11.09 -34.66
C GLU A 5 -35.25 -11.83 -34.35
N SER A 6 -34.88 -12.79 -35.20
CA SER A 6 -33.64 -13.57 -35.08
C SER A 6 -32.36 -12.82 -35.48
N THR A 7 -32.47 -11.56 -35.93
CA THR A 7 -31.32 -10.76 -36.41
C THR A 7 -31.10 -9.56 -35.51
N VAL A 8 -32.11 -8.69 -35.43
CA VAL A 8 -32.06 -7.45 -34.63
C VAL A 8 -32.15 -7.77 -33.14
N GLY A 9 -32.88 -8.82 -32.75
CA GLY A 9 -33.03 -9.22 -31.35
C GLY A 9 -31.71 -9.58 -30.68
N PHE A 10 -30.88 -10.42 -31.33
CA PHE A 10 -29.56 -10.79 -30.78
C PHE A 10 -28.59 -9.60 -30.71
N ALA A 11 -28.61 -8.72 -31.71
CA ALA A 11 -27.83 -7.49 -31.69
C ALA A 11 -28.25 -6.59 -30.52
N LEU A 12 -29.56 -6.42 -30.30
CA LEU A 12 -30.12 -5.63 -29.20
C LEU A 12 -29.68 -6.20 -27.83
N CYS A 13 -29.77 -7.53 -27.65
CA CYS A 13 -29.31 -8.20 -26.44
C CYS A 13 -27.81 -7.96 -26.19
N GLY A 14 -26.97 -8.07 -27.23
CA GLY A 14 -25.54 -7.81 -27.15
C GLY A 14 -25.25 -6.36 -26.74
N VAL A 15 -25.98 -5.40 -27.31
CA VAL A 15 -25.81 -3.97 -26.97
C VAL A 15 -26.24 -3.67 -25.54
N LEU A 16 -27.37 -4.20 -25.08
CA LEU A 16 -27.84 -4.00 -23.70
C LEU A 16 -26.85 -4.55 -22.67
N ILE A 17 -26.35 -5.76 -22.89
CA ILE A 17 -25.36 -6.37 -22.00
C ILE A 17 -24.03 -5.59 -22.08
N SER A 18 -23.62 -5.09 -23.25
CA SER A 18 -22.42 -4.25 -23.41
C SER A 18 -22.55 -2.93 -22.63
N ILE A 19 -23.69 -2.24 -22.71
CA ILE A 19 -23.95 -1.01 -21.94
C ILE A 19 -23.93 -1.29 -20.43
N PHE A 20 -24.53 -2.40 -19.99
CA PHE A 20 -24.47 -2.82 -18.59
C PHE A 20 -23.02 -3.06 -18.13
N MET A 21 -22.23 -3.77 -18.93
CA MET A 21 -20.81 -4.00 -18.68
C MET A 21 -19.99 -2.70 -18.66
N PHE A 22 -20.31 -1.71 -19.51
CA PHE A 22 -19.70 -0.38 -19.46
C PHE A 22 -19.99 0.35 -18.15
N GLY A 23 -21.20 0.17 -17.59
CA GLY A 23 -21.54 0.63 -16.24
C GLY A 23 -20.59 0.06 -15.19
N ILE A 24 -20.27 -1.23 -15.26
CA ILE A 24 -19.30 -1.88 -14.36
C ILE A 24 -17.90 -1.30 -14.55
N VAL A 25 -17.43 -1.15 -15.80
CA VAL A 25 -16.13 -0.52 -16.11
C VAL A 25 -16.05 0.89 -15.53
N THR A 26 -17.13 1.67 -15.61
CA THR A 26 -17.18 3.03 -15.05
C THR A 26 -17.02 3.03 -13.53
N VAL A 27 -17.72 2.13 -12.83
CA VAL A 27 -17.58 1.97 -11.38
C VAL A 27 -16.17 1.51 -11.01
N GLN A 28 -15.61 0.55 -11.73
CA GLN A 28 -14.24 0.06 -11.52
C GLN A 28 -13.20 1.15 -11.76
N THR A 29 -13.36 1.97 -12.79
CA THR A 29 -12.50 3.14 -13.08
C THR A 29 -12.56 4.15 -11.94
N TYR A 30 -13.76 4.49 -11.47
CA TYR A 30 -13.92 5.40 -10.31
C TYR A 30 -13.24 4.85 -9.06
N MET A 31 -13.47 3.57 -8.73
CA MET A 31 -12.81 2.91 -7.60
C MET A 31 -11.28 2.91 -7.77
N TYR A 32 -10.77 2.69 -8.98
CA TYR A 32 -9.33 2.72 -9.26
C TYR A 32 -8.72 4.10 -8.96
N PHE A 33 -9.28 5.18 -9.50
CA PHE A 33 -8.75 6.52 -9.28
C PHE A 33 -8.83 6.97 -7.81
N ARG A 34 -9.87 6.55 -7.09
CA ARG A 34 -10.02 6.83 -5.66
C ARG A 34 -9.03 6.04 -4.80
N SER A 35 -8.84 4.76 -5.11
CA SER A 35 -8.04 3.84 -4.31
C SER A 35 -6.54 3.91 -4.61
N PHE A 36 -6.14 4.36 -5.80
CA PHE A 36 -4.74 4.43 -6.24
C PHE A 36 -4.32 5.84 -6.70
N PRO A 37 -4.38 6.87 -5.82
CA PRO A 37 -4.05 8.25 -6.20
C PRO A 37 -2.57 8.47 -6.54
N TYR A 38 -1.67 7.53 -6.21
CA TYR A 38 -0.23 7.65 -6.47
C TYR A 38 0.30 6.56 -7.43
N ASP A 39 -0.56 5.80 -8.11
CA ASP A 39 -0.12 4.86 -9.14
C ASP A 39 0.57 5.60 -10.29
N ARG A 40 1.51 4.92 -10.96
CA ARG A 40 2.29 5.48 -12.07
C ARG A 40 1.37 6.07 -13.14
N ILE A 41 1.75 7.22 -13.68
CA ILE A 41 0.98 7.96 -14.71
C ILE A 41 0.61 7.04 -15.88
N PHE A 42 1.52 6.17 -16.32
CA PHE A 42 1.24 5.20 -17.38
C PHE A 42 -0.01 4.34 -17.12
N LEU A 43 -0.15 3.77 -15.92
CA LEU A 43 -1.30 2.94 -15.55
C LEU A 43 -2.59 3.77 -15.45
N LYS A 44 -2.50 4.99 -14.92
CA LYS A 44 -3.66 5.90 -14.86
C LYS A 44 -4.14 6.33 -16.23
N SER A 45 -3.22 6.71 -17.11
CA SER A 45 -3.53 7.06 -18.50
C SER A 45 -4.16 5.88 -19.21
N LEU A 46 -3.64 4.67 -19.01
CA LEU A 46 -4.18 3.45 -19.61
C LEU A 46 -5.64 3.18 -19.18
N VAL A 47 -5.93 3.23 -17.88
CA VAL A 47 -7.31 3.06 -17.36
C VAL A 47 -8.25 4.13 -17.92
N GLY A 48 -7.78 5.39 -18.00
CA GLY A 48 -8.53 6.48 -18.62
C GLY A 48 -8.80 6.27 -20.12
N ILE A 49 -7.80 5.82 -20.88
CA ILE A 49 -7.91 5.52 -22.32
C ILE A 49 -8.93 4.40 -22.54
N ILE A 50 -8.85 3.30 -21.77
CA ILE A 50 -9.78 2.18 -21.91
C ILE A 50 -11.21 2.62 -21.61
N TRP A 51 -11.41 3.41 -20.54
CA TRP A 51 -12.73 3.95 -20.23
C TRP A 51 -13.28 4.85 -21.36
N PHE A 52 -12.43 5.71 -21.95
CA PHE A 52 -12.83 6.59 -23.04
C PHE A 52 -13.17 5.81 -24.33
N LEU A 53 -12.39 4.78 -24.65
CA LEU A 53 -12.67 3.90 -25.78
C LEU A 53 -13.97 3.11 -25.57
N GLU A 54 -14.19 2.56 -24.37
CA GLU A 54 -15.44 1.87 -24.03
C GLU A 54 -16.66 2.79 -24.08
N LEU A 55 -16.51 4.06 -23.64
CA LEU A 55 -17.56 5.08 -23.81
C LEU A 55 -17.86 5.31 -25.30
N GLY A 56 -16.83 5.42 -26.14
CA GLY A 56 -16.97 5.53 -27.59
C GLY A 56 -17.73 4.36 -28.19
N THR A 57 -17.36 3.13 -27.82
CA THR A 57 -18.06 1.91 -28.24
C THR A 57 -19.53 1.92 -27.80
N ALA A 58 -19.82 2.24 -26.54
CA ALA A 58 -21.18 2.30 -26.01
C ALA A 58 -22.06 3.32 -26.74
N LEU A 59 -21.52 4.51 -27.05
CA LEU A 59 -22.22 5.54 -27.82
C LEU A 59 -22.49 5.09 -29.26
N CYS A 60 -21.48 4.54 -29.93
CA CYS A 60 -21.61 4.02 -31.30
C CYS A 60 -22.62 2.87 -31.40
N LEU A 61 -22.61 1.93 -30.45
CA LEU A 61 -23.59 0.84 -30.36
C LEU A 61 -25.00 1.34 -30.08
N SER A 62 -25.15 2.32 -29.17
CA SER A 62 -26.45 2.93 -28.87
C SER A 62 -27.02 3.64 -30.09
N MET A 63 -26.20 4.42 -30.81
CA MET A 63 -26.60 5.11 -32.04
C MET A 63 -26.93 4.13 -33.17
N GLY A 64 -26.15 3.06 -33.32
CA GLY A 64 -26.43 2.00 -34.31
C GLY A 64 -27.75 1.29 -34.04
N THR A 65 -27.99 0.94 -32.78
CA THR A 65 -29.24 0.31 -32.33
C THR A 65 -30.43 1.24 -32.52
N TYR A 66 -30.30 2.53 -32.16
CA TYR A 66 -31.33 3.54 -32.40
C TYR A 66 -31.67 3.66 -33.90
N THR A 67 -30.66 3.61 -34.76
CA THR A 67 -30.84 3.67 -36.21
C THR A 67 -31.58 2.43 -36.73
N MET A 68 -31.21 1.24 -36.27
CA MET A 68 -31.86 -0.02 -36.66
C MET A 68 -33.31 -0.13 -36.13
N VAL A 69 -33.54 0.17 -34.86
CA VAL A 69 -34.81 -0.12 -34.17
C VAL A 69 -35.83 1.01 -34.30
N ILE A 70 -35.38 2.27 -34.35
CA ILE A 70 -36.27 3.44 -34.35
C ILE A 70 -36.27 4.14 -35.71
N THR A 71 -35.09 4.56 -36.20
CA THR A 71 -35.02 5.41 -37.40
C THR A 71 -35.43 4.67 -38.67
N ASN A 72 -35.01 3.40 -38.80
CA ASN A 72 -35.37 2.53 -39.92
C ASN A 72 -36.51 1.55 -39.57
N PHE A 73 -37.31 1.87 -38.55
CA PHE A 73 -38.44 1.04 -38.17
C PHE A 73 -39.44 0.91 -39.33
N GLY A 74 -39.87 -0.33 -39.62
CA GLY A 74 -40.80 -0.61 -40.71
C GLY A 74 -40.18 -0.64 -42.12
N HIS A 75 -38.88 -0.38 -42.26
CA HIS A 75 -38.14 -0.39 -43.54
C HIS A 75 -37.10 -1.52 -43.60
N PRO A 76 -37.52 -2.79 -43.84
CA PRO A 76 -36.62 -3.96 -43.84
C PRO A 76 -35.50 -3.86 -44.89
N GLU A 77 -35.72 -3.15 -46.00
CA GLU A 77 -34.72 -2.88 -47.03
C GLU A 77 -33.52 -2.07 -46.51
N ARG A 78 -33.71 -1.19 -45.52
CA ARG A 78 -32.62 -0.42 -44.89
C ARG A 78 -31.93 -1.18 -43.77
N LEU A 79 -32.58 -2.20 -43.23
CA LEU A 79 -32.02 -3.18 -42.29
C LEU A 79 -31.18 -4.25 -42.98
N VAL A 80 -30.92 -4.10 -44.28
CA VAL A 80 -29.94 -4.90 -45.03
C VAL A 80 -28.55 -4.28 -44.95
N ARG A 81 -28.36 -3.02 -44.54
CA ARG A 81 -27.01 -2.44 -44.32
C ARG A 81 -26.73 -2.28 -42.82
N ASN A 82 -25.53 -2.64 -42.38
CA ASN A 82 -25.10 -2.36 -41.01
C ASN A 82 -24.87 -0.84 -40.86
N PRO A 83 -25.41 -0.16 -39.83
CA PRO A 83 -25.14 1.26 -39.61
C PRO A 83 -23.64 1.51 -39.46
N ASP A 84 -23.16 2.62 -40.02
CA ASP A 84 -21.74 3.00 -39.97
C ASP A 84 -21.25 3.19 -38.52
N SER A 85 -22.16 3.58 -37.61
CA SER A 85 -21.89 3.65 -36.17
C SER A 85 -21.62 2.27 -35.56
N MET A 86 -22.30 1.21 -35.98
CA MET A 86 -22.02 -0.16 -35.52
C MET A 86 -20.66 -0.66 -36.03
N ASN A 87 -20.32 -0.38 -37.29
CA ASN A 87 -19.00 -0.70 -37.83
C ASN A 87 -17.89 0.05 -37.08
N SER A 88 -18.12 1.32 -36.74
CA SER A 88 -17.19 2.12 -35.92
C SER A 88 -17.02 1.54 -34.51
N ALA A 89 -18.10 1.03 -33.90
CA ALA A 89 -18.02 0.35 -32.61
C ALA A 89 -17.14 -0.90 -32.65
N VAL A 90 -17.18 -1.68 -33.74
CA VAL A 90 -16.32 -2.86 -33.92
C VAL A 90 -14.84 -2.47 -33.96
N LEU A 91 -14.50 -1.38 -34.64
CA LEU A 91 -13.12 -0.88 -34.69
C LEU A 91 -12.62 -0.43 -33.31
N ILE A 92 -13.41 0.39 -32.61
CA ILE A 92 -13.05 0.89 -31.27
C ILE A 92 -12.96 -0.28 -30.28
N GLY A 93 -13.90 -1.21 -30.32
CA GLY A 93 -13.86 -2.45 -29.53
C GLY A 93 -12.63 -3.31 -29.83
N GLY A 94 -12.22 -3.40 -31.10
CA GLY A 94 -10.98 -4.06 -31.51
C GLY A 94 -9.71 -3.38 -30.95
N MET A 95 -9.70 -2.05 -30.85
CA MET A 95 -8.60 -1.32 -30.21
C MET A 95 -8.52 -1.62 -28.71
N VAL A 96 -9.67 -1.68 -28.03
CA VAL A 96 -9.76 -2.07 -26.62
C VAL A 96 -9.21 -3.48 -26.41
N ASP A 97 -9.68 -4.45 -27.21
CA ASP A 97 -9.22 -5.84 -27.16
C ASP A 97 -7.69 -5.94 -27.32
N HIS A 98 -7.14 -5.25 -28.33
CA HIS A 98 -5.70 -5.23 -28.57
C HIS A 98 -4.91 -4.65 -27.40
N LEU A 99 -5.36 -3.51 -26.84
CA LEU A 99 -4.72 -2.88 -25.68
C LEU A 99 -4.75 -3.78 -24.44
N VAL A 100 -5.89 -4.41 -24.16
CA VAL A 100 -6.06 -5.33 -23.03
C VAL A 100 -5.13 -6.54 -23.18
N LYS A 101 -5.11 -7.17 -24.37
CA LYS A 101 -4.23 -8.30 -24.67
C LYS A 101 -2.76 -7.93 -24.56
N ALA A 102 -2.35 -6.75 -25.02
CA ALA A 102 -0.98 -6.27 -24.87
C ALA A 102 -0.55 -6.19 -23.39
N ILE A 103 -1.45 -5.78 -22.49
CA ILE A 103 -1.17 -5.74 -21.05
C ILE A 103 -1.07 -7.16 -20.46
N PHE A 104 -1.96 -8.07 -20.83
CA PHE A 104 -1.87 -9.46 -20.37
C PHE A 104 -0.58 -10.14 -20.85
N ILE A 105 -0.16 -9.88 -22.08
CA ILE A 105 1.13 -10.36 -22.62
C ILE A 105 2.32 -9.72 -21.90
N TYR A 106 2.26 -8.42 -21.60
CA TYR A 106 3.28 -7.76 -20.79
C TYR A 106 3.39 -8.36 -19.38
N ARG A 107 2.25 -8.68 -18.75
CA ARG A 107 2.23 -9.39 -17.46
C ARG A 107 2.81 -10.78 -17.58
N LEU A 108 2.49 -11.51 -18.65
CA LEU A 108 3.08 -12.81 -18.92
C LEU A 108 4.61 -12.72 -19.00
N TYR A 109 5.16 -11.72 -19.71
CA TYR A 109 6.60 -11.46 -19.75
C TYR A 109 7.20 -11.22 -18.35
N LYS A 110 6.53 -10.43 -17.51
CA LYS A 110 6.98 -10.18 -16.14
C LYS A 110 7.03 -11.45 -15.28
N PHE A 111 6.12 -12.40 -15.49
CA PHE A 111 6.12 -13.69 -14.78
C PHE A 111 7.06 -14.72 -15.39
N SER A 112 7.19 -14.78 -16.72
CA SER A 112 8.01 -15.76 -17.40
C SER A 112 9.51 -15.45 -17.32
N GLY A 113 9.87 -14.17 -17.14
CA GLY A 113 11.25 -13.68 -17.22
C GLY A 113 11.91 -13.85 -18.60
N THR A 114 11.16 -14.34 -19.60
CA THR A 114 11.66 -14.75 -20.91
C THR A 114 10.74 -14.28 -22.02
N LEU A 115 11.30 -13.99 -23.19
CA LEU A 115 10.59 -13.38 -24.31
C LEU A 115 10.00 -14.41 -25.31
N TYR A 116 10.31 -15.70 -25.18
CA TYR A 116 9.96 -16.75 -26.14
C TYR A 116 8.45 -16.91 -26.38
N ILE A 117 7.62 -16.77 -25.35
CA ILE A 117 6.16 -16.90 -25.45
C ILE A 117 5.46 -15.54 -25.66
N PRO A 118 5.86 -14.46 -24.97
CA PRO A 118 5.23 -13.14 -25.17
C PRO A 118 5.39 -12.57 -26.59
N ILE A 119 6.53 -12.75 -27.25
CA ILE A 119 6.76 -12.17 -28.59
C ILE A 119 5.79 -12.76 -29.64
N PRO A 120 5.68 -14.10 -29.81
CA PRO A 120 4.71 -14.69 -30.73
C PRO A 120 3.26 -14.28 -30.44
N LEU A 121 2.87 -14.23 -29.16
CA LEU A 121 1.52 -13.80 -28.77
C LEU A 121 1.28 -12.31 -29.05
N GLY A 122 2.30 -11.47 -28.91
CA GLY A 122 2.25 -10.05 -29.26
C GLY A 122 2.07 -9.85 -30.77
N LEU A 123 2.85 -10.58 -31.58
CA LEU A 123 2.71 -10.55 -33.04
C LEU A 123 1.34 -11.04 -33.50
N LEU A 124 0.83 -12.12 -32.89
CA LEU A 124 -0.53 -12.61 -33.13
C LEU A 124 -1.58 -11.55 -32.78
N SER A 125 -1.41 -10.82 -31.67
CA SER A 125 -2.31 -9.72 -31.27
C SER A 125 -2.39 -8.61 -32.33
N VAL A 126 -1.23 -8.21 -32.87
CA VAL A 126 -1.16 -7.16 -33.91
C VAL A 126 -1.74 -7.66 -35.23
N PHE A 127 -1.48 -8.92 -35.58
CA PHE A 127 -2.04 -9.56 -36.77
C PHE A 127 -3.57 -9.59 -36.69
N LEU A 128 -4.14 -10.08 -35.60
CA LEU A 128 -5.60 -10.15 -35.42
C LEU A 128 -6.24 -8.77 -35.40
N PHE A 129 -5.61 -7.77 -34.77
CA PHE A 129 -6.09 -6.39 -34.84
C PHE A 129 -6.10 -5.85 -36.27
N SER A 130 -5.07 -6.15 -37.06
CA SER A 130 -5.01 -5.76 -38.49
C SER A 130 -6.15 -6.41 -39.29
N ILE A 131 -6.48 -7.67 -39.00
CA ILE A 131 -7.63 -8.36 -39.60
C ILE A 131 -8.96 -7.68 -39.21
N VAL A 132 -9.12 -7.24 -37.96
CA VAL A 132 -10.33 -6.50 -37.52
C VAL A 132 -10.46 -5.16 -38.25
N VAL A 133 -9.35 -4.43 -38.45
CA VAL A 133 -9.34 -3.19 -39.24
C VAL A 133 -9.78 -3.47 -40.68
N LEU A 134 -9.21 -4.48 -41.34
CA LEU A 134 -9.58 -4.87 -42.70
C LEU A 134 -11.05 -5.31 -42.80
N SER A 135 -11.52 -6.07 -41.82
CA SER A 135 -12.92 -6.50 -41.71
C SER A 135 -13.86 -5.30 -41.61
N THR A 136 -13.48 -4.27 -40.85
CA THR A 136 -14.28 -3.06 -40.67
C THR A 136 -14.33 -2.24 -41.97
N VAL A 137 -13.21 -2.06 -42.65
CA VAL A 137 -13.16 -1.34 -43.94
C VAL A 137 -14.05 -2.04 -44.97
N LYS A 138 -13.93 -3.37 -45.10
CA LYS A 138 -14.78 -4.17 -45.98
C LYS A 138 -16.26 -4.12 -45.60
N ALA A 139 -16.57 -4.06 -44.30
CA ALA A 139 -17.95 -3.92 -43.81
C ALA A 139 -18.55 -2.53 -44.07
N LEU A 140 -17.72 -1.47 -44.20
CA LEU A 140 -18.16 -0.13 -44.61
C LEU A 140 -18.43 -0.04 -46.12
N GLU A 141 -17.68 -0.80 -46.92
CA GLU A 141 -17.81 -0.86 -48.38
C GLU A 141 -18.94 -1.81 -48.86
N ALA A 142 -19.32 -2.81 -48.06
CA ALA A 142 -20.30 -3.82 -48.43
C ALA A 142 -21.77 -3.35 -48.29
N VAL A 143 -22.60 -3.72 -49.28
CA VAL A 143 -23.99 -3.24 -49.42
C VAL A 143 -25.06 -4.12 -48.74
N PRO A 144 -24.89 -5.44 -48.52
CA PRO A 144 -25.79 -6.21 -47.66
C PRO A 144 -25.15 -6.93 -46.45
N LEU A 145 -25.94 -7.04 -45.36
CA LEU A 145 -25.73 -7.67 -44.05
C LEU A 145 -25.57 -9.19 -44.12
N ARG A 146 -25.74 -9.79 -45.31
CA ARG A 146 -25.50 -11.22 -45.49
C ARG A 146 -24.00 -11.46 -45.68
N PRO A 147 -23.34 -12.20 -44.78
CA PRO A 147 -21.95 -12.60 -44.93
C PRO A 147 -21.88 -13.75 -45.93
N HIS A 148 -22.09 -13.47 -47.21
CA HIS A 148 -21.81 -14.41 -48.30
C HIS A 148 -20.81 -13.85 -49.32
N SER A 149 -20.19 -12.70 -49.02
CA SER A 149 -18.89 -12.42 -49.62
C SER A 149 -17.88 -13.37 -48.95
N PRO A 150 -17.26 -14.31 -49.67
CA PRO A 150 -16.30 -15.27 -49.10
C PRO A 150 -15.14 -14.56 -48.41
N GLU A 151 -14.85 -13.32 -48.81
CA GLU A 151 -13.87 -12.41 -48.19
C GLU A 151 -14.18 -12.08 -46.72
N LEU A 152 -15.42 -11.70 -46.39
CA LEU A 152 -15.78 -11.32 -45.02
C LEU A 152 -15.92 -12.55 -44.11
N GLU A 153 -16.39 -13.68 -44.66
CA GLU A 153 -16.53 -14.94 -43.90
C GLU A 153 -15.15 -15.45 -43.43
N TRP A 154 -14.12 -15.40 -44.29
CA TRP A 154 -12.78 -15.82 -43.86
C TRP A 154 -12.17 -14.86 -42.84
N LEU A 155 -12.34 -13.54 -43.03
CA LEU A 155 -11.80 -12.52 -42.13
C LEU A 155 -12.37 -12.66 -40.71
N LEU A 156 -13.68 -12.86 -40.61
CA LEU A 156 -14.36 -13.10 -39.33
C LEU A 156 -13.97 -14.46 -38.73
N SER A 157 -13.86 -15.51 -39.55
CA SER A 157 -13.41 -16.83 -39.09
C SER A 157 -12.02 -16.77 -38.44
N VAL A 158 -11.07 -16.08 -39.09
CA VAL A 158 -9.71 -15.90 -38.56
C VAL A 158 -9.73 -15.08 -37.27
N THR A 159 -10.58 -14.06 -37.19
CA THR A 159 -10.73 -13.24 -35.97
C THR A 159 -11.26 -14.06 -34.80
N PHE A 160 -12.33 -14.83 -34.99
CA PHE A 160 -12.94 -15.62 -33.91
C PHE A 160 -12.04 -16.74 -33.43
N VAL A 161 -11.52 -17.56 -34.35
CA VAL A 161 -10.62 -18.68 -34.00
C VAL A 161 -9.31 -18.14 -33.43
N GLY A 162 -8.74 -17.11 -34.06
CA GLY A 162 -7.52 -16.47 -33.59
C GLY A 162 -7.63 -15.89 -32.19
N SER A 163 -8.73 -15.18 -31.89
CA SER A 163 -8.96 -14.63 -30.55
C SER A 163 -9.09 -15.74 -29.52
N ALA A 164 -9.90 -16.77 -29.78
CA ALA A 164 -10.08 -17.88 -28.84
C ALA A 164 -8.77 -18.62 -28.56
N VAL A 165 -7.96 -18.87 -29.59
CA VAL A 165 -6.64 -19.50 -29.44
C VAL A 165 -5.70 -18.61 -28.63
N GLN A 166 -5.63 -17.32 -28.94
CA GLN A 166 -4.76 -16.38 -28.23
C GLN A 166 -5.13 -16.29 -26.74
N ASP A 167 -6.42 -16.24 -26.40
CA ASP A 167 -6.90 -16.16 -25.03
C ASP A 167 -6.54 -17.41 -24.22
N LEU A 168 -6.78 -18.59 -24.80
CA LEU A 168 -6.40 -19.87 -24.20
C LEU A 168 -4.89 -19.96 -23.97
N MET A 169 -4.08 -19.50 -24.94
CA MET A 169 -2.63 -19.50 -24.81
C MET A 169 -2.13 -18.53 -23.74
N VAL A 170 -2.68 -17.31 -23.67
CA VAL A 170 -2.31 -16.32 -22.65
C VAL A 170 -2.69 -16.81 -21.25
N ALA A 171 -3.94 -17.26 -21.07
CA ALA A 171 -4.43 -17.77 -19.79
C ALA A 171 -3.67 -19.03 -19.36
N GLY A 172 -3.49 -20.00 -20.27
CA GLY A 172 -2.76 -21.23 -20.01
C GLY A 172 -1.29 -21.00 -19.66
N SER A 173 -0.62 -20.10 -20.40
CA SER A 173 0.78 -19.73 -20.13
C SER A 173 0.91 -19.02 -18.78
N MET A 174 0.02 -18.09 -18.46
CA MET A 174 0.07 -17.37 -17.18
C MET A 174 -0.14 -18.33 -16.01
N CYS A 175 -1.11 -19.26 -16.12
CA CYS A 175 -1.34 -20.31 -15.12
C CYS A 175 -0.10 -21.20 -14.93
N TYR A 176 0.53 -21.63 -16.02
CA TYR A 176 1.75 -22.44 -15.98
C TYR A 176 2.89 -21.73 -15.24
N TYR A 177 3.18 -20.47 -15.59
CA TYR A 177 4.27 -19.73 -14.95
C TYR A 177 3.96 -19.38 -13.49
N ILE A 178 2.73 -19.00 -13.16
CA ILE A 178 2.34 -18.77 -11.76
C ILE A 178 2.52 -20.06 -10.94
N GLN A 179 2.14 -21.22 -11.48
CA GLN A 179 2.32 -22.51 -10.81
C GLN A 179 3.79 -22.93 -10.70
N LYS A 180 4.62 -22.60 -11.70
CA LYS A 180 6.07 -22.82 -11.67
C LYS A 180 6.71 -21.97 -10.57
N THR A 181 6.47 -20.65 -10.58
CA THR A 181 6.98 -19.73 -9.54
C THR A 181 6.48 -20.12 -8.16
N ARG A 182 5.26 -20.65 -8.03
CA ARG A 182 4.71 -21.17 -6.77
C ARG A 182 5.55 -22.29 -6.17
N LYS A 183 6.15 -23.18 -6.98
CA LYS A 183 7.00 -24.28 -6.48
C LYS A 183 8.32 -23.79 -5.87
N GLU A 184 8.79 -22.63 -6.30
CA GLU A 184 10.05 -22.02 -5.88
C GLU A 184 9.85 -20.92 -4.82
N ALA A 185 8.60 -20.52 -4.55
CA ALA A 185 8.26 -19.39 -3.71
C ALA A 185 8.08 -19.76 -2.22
N LEU A 186 8.51 -18.86 -1.33
CA LEU A 186 8.25 -18.93 0.11
C LEU A 186 6.75 -18.93 0.44
N LYS A 187 6.32 -19.59 1.53
CA LYS A 187 4.90 -19.78 1.94
C LYS A 187 4.05 -18.49 1.98
N ASN A 188 4.63 -17.33 2.28
CA ASN A 188 3.90 -16.05 2.30
C ASN A 188 3.65 -15.49 0.88
N THR A 189 4.50 -15.87 -0.07
CA THR A 189 4.37 -15.52 -1.49
C THR A 189 3.40 -16.47 -2.18
N THR A 190 3.34 -17.75 -1.77
CA THR A 190 2.39 -18.73 -2.33
C THR A 190 0.93 -18.34 -2.09
N LEU A 191 0.57 -17.70 -0.97
CA LEU A 191 -0.80 -17.22 -0.74
C LEU A 191 -1.22 -16.08 -1.69
N LEU A 192 -0.29 -15.18 -2.01
CA LEU A 192 -0.54 -14.13 -3.00
C LEU A 192 -0.61 -14.72 -4.42
N LEU A 193 0.26 -15.68 -4.73
CA LEU A 193 0.22 -16.41 -5.99
C LEU A 193 -1.07 -17.23 -6.14
N ASP A 194 -1.58 -17.86 -5.08
CA ASP A 194 -2.84 -18.61 -5.10
C ASP A 194 -4.04 -17.70 -5.40
N ARG A 195 -4.06 -16.49 -4.81
CA ARG A 195 -5.08 -15.49 -5.15
C ARG A 195 -4.95 -15.00 -6.58
N LEU A 196 -3.75 -14.62 -7.00
CA LEU A 196 -3.49 -14.19 -8.37
C LEU A 196 -3.84 -15.28 -9.39
N PHE A 197 -3.59 -16.55 -9.07
CA PHE A 197 -3.93 -17.71 -9.87
C PHE A 197 -5.45 -17.86 -10.03
N ILE A 198 -6.20 -17.86 -8.93
CA ILE A 198 -7.67 -17.95 -8.95
C ILE A 198 -8.28 -16.81 -9.76
N TYR A 199 -7.82 -15.57 -9.53
CA TYR A 199 -8.33 -14.42 -10.28
C TYR A 199 -7.97 -14.50 -11.76
N THR A 200 -6.76 -14.93 -12.10
CA THR A 200 -6.33 -15.14 -13.50
C THR A 200 -7.24 -16.16 -14.20
N ILE A 201 -7.56 -17.27 -13.52
CA ILE A 201 -8.49 -18.27 -14.03
C ILE A 201 -9.88 -17.66 -14.21
N GLN A 202 -10.43 -17.00 -13.18
CA GLN A 202 -11.76 -16.42 -13.27
C GLN A 202 -11.89 -15.40 -14.41
N THR A 203 -10.91 -14.52 -14.56
CA THR A 203 -10.93 -13.51 -15.63
C THR A 203 -10.65 -14.12 -17.01
N GLY A 204 -9.73 -15.08 -17.11
CA GLY A 204 -9.35 -15.71 -18.38
C GLY A 204 -10.37 -16.71 -18.91
N VAL A 205 -11.08 -17.41 -18.01
CA VAL A 205 -12.17 -18.33 -18.39
C VAL A 205 -13.36 -17.54 -18.94
N ALA A 206 -13.72 -16.41 -18.31
CA ALA A 206 -14.83 -15.58 -18.78
C ALA A 206 -14.61 -15.07 -20.21
N THR A 207 -13.43 -14.52 -20.52
CA THR A 207 -13.10 -14.03 -21.86
C THR A 207 -13.02 -15.16 -22.88
N SER A 208 -12.40 -16.29 -22.52
CA SER A 208 -12.29 -17.46 -23.40
C SER A 208 -13.65 -18.07 -23.75
N LEU A 209 -14.58 -18.13 -22.79
CA LEU A 209 -15.93 -18.66 -23.01
C LEU A 209 -16.71 -17.81 -24.02
N VAL A 210 -16.62 -16.48 -23.92
CA VAL A 210 -17.29 -15.57 -24.87
C VAL A 210 -16.68 -15.69 -26.26
N ALA A 211 -15.36 -15.77 -26.38
CA ALA A 211 -14.67 -15.96 -27.66
C ALA A 211 -15.05 -17.30 -28.33
N VAL A 212 -15.09 -18.39 -27.55
CA VAL A 212 -15.53 -19.70 -28.05
C VAL A 212 -17.02 -19.69 -28.42
N ALA A 213 -17.88 -19.07 -27.62
CA ALA A 213 -19.30 -18.94 -27.93
C ALA A 213 -19.53 -18.15 -29.23
N ALA A 214 -18.75 -17.10 -29.48
CA ALA A 214 -18.77 -16.36 -30.74
C ALA A 214 -18.37 -17.27 -31.92
N ALA A 215 -17.27 -18.01 -31.80
CA ALA A 215 -16.80 -18.92 -32.84
C ALA A 215 -17.80 -20.05 -33.13
N VAL A 216 -18.32 -20.73 -32.10
CA VAL A 216 -19.30 -21.81 -32.25
C VAL A 216 -20.59 -21.29 -32.88
N SER A 217 -21.10 -20.15 -32.42
CA SER A 217 -22.30 -19.54 -33.00
C SER A 217 -22.10 -19.18 -34.47
N PHE A 218 -20.92 -18.72 -34.85
CA PHE A 218 -20.61 -18.36 -36.24
C PHE A 218 -20.60 -19.58 -37.17
N PHE A 219 -20.02 -20.71 -36.75
CA PHE A 219 -19.94 -21.90 -37.61
C PHE A 219 -21.19 -22.79 -37.57
N SER A 220 -21.84 -22.89 -36.42
CA SER A 220 -22.96 -23.83 -36.21
C SER A 220 -24.33 -23.21 -36.47
N MET A 221 -24.48 -21.89 -36.33
CA MET A 221 -25.77 -21.21 -36.40
C MET A 221 -25.82 -20.20 -37.56
N LYS A 222 -25.47 -20.64 -38.76
CA LYS A 222 -25.32 -19.78 -39.96
C LYS A 222 -26.59 -19.01 -40.35
N ASP A 223 -27.77 -19.53 -39.98
CA ASP A 223 -29.07 -18.93 -40.33
C ASP A 223 -29.58 -17.88 -39.33
N ASN A 224 -28.86 -17.66 -38.22
CA ASN A 224 -29.19 -16.62 -37.25
C ASN A 224 -27.96 -15.77 -36.90
N TYR A 225 -28.19 -14.58 -36.36
CA TYR A 225 -27.11 -13.64 -36.06
C TYR A 225 -26.69 -13.72 -34.58
N ALA A 226 -26.82 -14.89 -33.96
CA ALA A 226 -26.42 -15.10 -32.57
C ALA A 226 -24.93 -14.82 -32.35
N TRP A 227 -24.08 -15.07 -33.35
CA TRP A 227 -22.65 -14.74 -33.32
C TRP A 227 -22.39 -13.25 -33.11
N MET A 228 -23.26 -12.37 -33.64
CA MET A 228 -23.11 -10.91 -33.54
C MET A 228 -23.31 -10.45 -32.09
N MET A 229 -24.18 -11.10 -31.32
CA MET A 229 -24.34 -10.83 -29.89
C MET A 229 -23.03 -11.03 -29.14
N PHE A 230 -22.40 -12.20 -29.28
CA PHE A 230 -21.15 -12.52 -28.57
C PHE A 230 -19.99 -11.66 -29.05
N PHE A 231 -19.92 -11.36 -30.34
CA PHE A 231 -18.89 -10.50 -30.90
C PHE A 231 -18.95 -9.07 -30.36
N LEU A 232 -20.15 -8.47 -30.33
CA LEU A 232 -20.35 -7.12 -29.79
C LEU A 232 -20.11 -7.04 -28.27
N LEU A 233 -20.08 -8.17 -27.58
CA LEU A 233 -19.80 -8.25 -26.14
C LEU A 233 -18.33 -8.46 -25.79
N MET A 234 -17.53 -8.95 -26.75
CA MET A 234 -16.21 -9.47 -26.47
C MET A 234 -15.30 -8.40 -25.81
N HIS A 235 -15.29 -7.18 -26.35
CA HIS A 235 -14.48 -6.07 -25.83
C HIS A 235 -14.82 -5.72 -24.37
N SER A 236 -16.10 -5.73 -24.03
CA SER A 236 -16.58 -5.39 -22.68
C SER A 236 -16.08 -6.39 -21.63
N PHE A 237 -16.04 -7.68 -21.98
CA PHE A 237 -15.49 -8.71 -21.09
C PHE A 237 -13.98 -8.53 -20.87
N PHE A 238 -13.24 -8.15 -21.92
CA PHE A 238 -11.81 -7.85 -21.80
C PHE A 238 -11.52 -6.66 -20.90
N SER A 239 -12.22 -5.54 -21.08
CA SER A 239 -12.08 -4.36 -20.24
C SER A 239 -12.38 -4.66 -18.77
N ASN A 240 -13.50 -5.34 -18.49
CA ASN A 240 -13.88 -5.75 -17.14
C ASN A 240 -12.86 -6.71 -16.52
N ALA A 241 -12.35 -7.68 -17.29
CA ALA A 241 -11.33 -8.61 -16.84
C ALA A 241 -10.03 -7.89 -16.46
N LEU A 242 -9.58 -6.94 -17.28
CA LEU A 242 -8.38 -6.16 -17.01
C LEU A 242 -8.53 -5.27 -15.78
N LEU A 243 -9.59 -4.45 -15.72
CA LEU A 243 -9.81 -3.53 -14.60
C LEU A 243 -10.02 -4.29 -13.29
N SER A 244 -10.74 -5.41 -13.31
CA SER A 244 -10.84 -6.32 -12.17
C SER A 244 -9.45 -6.82 -11.73
N SER A 245 -8.60 -7.21 -12.67
CA SER A 245 -7.25 -7.69 -12.35
C SER A 245 -6.33 -6.59 -11.77
N ILE A 246 -6.49 -5.34 -12.20
CA ILE A 246 -5.76 -4.18 -11.64
C ILE A 246 -6.29 -3.83 -10.24
N THR A 247 -7.61 -3.87 -10.08
CA THR A 247 -8.33 -3.53 -8.84
C THR A 247 -8.26 -4.66 -7.81
N VAL A 248 -7.85 -5.87 -8.19
CA VAL A 248 -7.65 -7.01 -7.28
C VAL A 248 -6.68 -6.69 -6.14
N ARG A 249 -5.77 -5.73 -6.36
CA ARG A 249 -4.86 -5.17 -5.35
C ARG A 249 -5.62 -4.50 -4.19
N TYR A 250 -6.79 -3.94 -4.46
CA TYR A 250 -7.72 -3.36 -3.49
C TYR A 250 -8.53 -4.45 -2.76
N ILE A 251 -9.09 -5.42 -3.47
CA ILE A 251 -9.89 -6.50 -2.84
C ILE A 251 -9.00 -7.38 -1.96
N SER A 252 -7.77 -7.66 -2.40
CA SER A 252 -6.80 -8.39 -1.57
C SER A 252 -6.41 -7.62 -0.30
N TYR A 253 -6.49 -6.28 -0.34
CA TYR A 253 -6.29 -5.41 0.82
C TYR A 253 -7.49 -5.51 1.79
N GLU A 254 -8.74 -5.43 1.32
CA GLU A 254 -9.92 -5.65 2.18
C GLU A 254 -10.04 -7.08 2.69
N GLN A 255 -9.74 -8.09 1.87
CA GLN A 255 -9.77 -9.49 2.31
C GLN A 255 -8.59 -9.85 3.23
N ALA A 256 -7.50 -9.08 3.23
CA ALA A 256 -6.48 -9.17 4.28
C ALA A 256 -6.98 -8.59 5.62
N LEU A 257 -8.06 -7.80 5.61
CA LEU A 257 -8.79 -7.36 6.81
C LEU A 257 -9.81 -8.40 7.26
N ASN A 258 -10.30 -9.24 6.35
CA ASN A 258 -11.26 -10.29 6.65
C ASN A 258 -10.59 -11.48 7.35
N THR A 259 -10.78 -11.52 8.66
CA THR A 259 -10.53 -12.71 9.46
C THR A 259 -11.43 -13.85 8.98
N PRO A 260 -11.04 -15.14 9.10
CA PRO A 260 -11.90 -16.27 8.72
C PRO A 260 -13.27 -16.26 9.40
N SER A 261 -13.40 -15.55 10.52
CA SER A 261 -14.64 -15.33 11.27
C SER A 261 -15.54 -14.24 10.71
N GLY A 262 -15.12 -13.49 9.68
CA GLY A 262 -15.85 -12.32 9.17
C GLY A 262 -15.87 -11.14 10.16
N ALA A 263 -15.01 -11.15 11.18
CA ALA A 263 -14.98 -10.11 12.20
C ALA A 263 -14.32 -8.85 11.62
N VAL A 264 -15.04 -7.73 11.67
CA VAL A 264 -14.60 -6.40 11.21
C VAL A 264 -13.41 -5.89 12.03
N ILE A 265 -13.34 -6.27 13.31
CA ILE A 265 -12.20 -6.05 14.19
C ILE A 265 -11.44 -7.36 14.34
N PRO A 266 -10.12 -7.39 14.06
CA PRO A 266 -9.34 -8.62 14.24
C PRO A 266 -9.44 -9.14 15.69
N PRO A 267 -9.65 -10.45 15.88
CA PRO A 267 -9.84 -11.00 17.21
C PRO A 267 -8.53 -11.01 17.99
N THR A 268 -8.64 -10.68 19.28
CA THR A 268 -7.55 -10.85 20.23
C THR A 268 -7.43 -12.30 20.69
N SER A 269 -6.43 -13.05 20.20
CA SER A 269 -5.98 -14.33 20.75
C SER A 269 -5.04 -14.11 21.95
N PRO A 270 -5.46 -14.46 23.19
CA PRO A 270 -4.59 -14.51 24.36
C PRO A 270 -3.84 -15.84 24.47
N SER A 271 -4.04 -16.77 23.53
CA SER A 271 -3.50 -18.13 23.62
C SER A 271 -1.98 -18.12 23.57
N THR A 272 -1.34 -18.77 24.54
CA THR A 272 0.13 -18.88 24.66
C THR A 272 0.74 -19.98 23.76
N THR A 273 -0.09 -20.84 23.18
CA THR A 273 0.33 -21.90 22.26
C THR A 273 -0.77 -22.19 21.22
N TYR A 274 -0.43 -22.92 20.17
CA TYR A 274 -1.37 -23.31 19.11
C TYR A 274 -1.25 -24.80 18.78
N LYS A 275 -2.38 -25.41 18.43
CA LYS A 275 -2.43 -26.82 17.99
C LYS A 275 -1.58 -27.02 16.72
N GLN A 276 -0.60 -27.92 16.80
CA GLN A 276 0.19 -28.38 15.65
C GLN A 276 -0.62 -29.41 14.82
N ASN A 277 -0.38 -29.46 13.51
CA ASN A 277 -0.98 -30.47 12.63
C ASN A 277 -0.28 -31.83 12.73
N ALA A 278 1.03 -31.80 12.96
CA ALA A 278 1.87 -32.95 13.26
C ALA A 278 3.08 -32.47 14.08
N ILE A 279 3.91 -33.40 14.58
CA ILE A 279 5.11 -33.05 15.34
C ILE A 279 6.02 -32.16 14.47
N GLY A 280 6.28 -30.94 14.94
CA GLY A 280 7.09 -29.95 14.23
C GLY A 280 6.40 -29.27 13.04
N ILE A 281 5.10 -29.52 12.82
CA ILE A 281 4.33 -28.94 11.71
C ILE A 281 3.24 -28.02 12.27
N HIS A 282 3.53 -26.71 12.30
CA HIS A 282 2.60 -25.68 12.72
C HIS A 282 1.58 -25.34 11.61
N LYS A 283 0.33 -25.05 11.99
CA LYS A 283 -0.77 -24.72 11.04
C LYS A 283 -0.51 -23.49 10.17
N ARG A 284 0.43 -22.62 10.52
CA ARG A 284 0.65 -21.30 9.90
C ARG A 284 2.10 -21.02 9.47
N GLY A 285 2.91 -22.07 9.30
CA GLY A 285 4.31 -21.95 8.88
C GLY A 285 5.28 -21.69 10.02
N ASP A 286 6.57 -21.82 9.73
CA ASP A 286 7.66 -21.94 10.72
C ASP A 286 7.93 -20.63 11.48
N ALA A 287 7.22 -19.56 11.13
CA ALA A 287 7.24 -18.28 11.84
C ALA A 287 6.58 -18.34 13.23
N ASP A 288 5.83 -19.41 13.53
CA ASP A 288 4.98 -19.52 14.72
C ASP A 288 5.54 -20.41 15.83
N GLU A 289 6.80 -20.85 15.75
CA GLU A 289 7.44 -21.70 16.79
C GLU A 289 7.35 -21.07 18.20
N TYR A 290 7.24 -19.73 18.28
CA TYR A 290 6.96 -18.94 19.49
C TYR A 290 5.75 -17.97 19.32
N GLY A 291 4.95 -18.13 18.26
CA GLY A 291 4.05 -17.12 17.69
C GLY A 291 2.77 -16.77 18.45
N SER A 292 2.57 -17.25 19.68
CA SER A 292 1.44 -16.81 20.52
C SER A 292 1.46 -15.32 20.85
N ARG A 293 2.65 -14.74 20.93
CA ARG A 293 2.87 -13.31 21.16
C ARG A 293 3.08 -12.50 19.87
N GLN A 294 3.17 -13.16 18.72
CA GLN A 294 3.44 -12.54 17.42
C GLN A 294 2.20 -12.57 16.53
N ARG A 295 1.09 -11.97 16.98
CA ARG A 295 0.10 -11.49 16.01
C ARG A 295 0.71 -10.29 15.30
N HIS A 296 1.45 -10.55 14.23
CA HIS A 296 1.65 -9.56 13.19
C HIS A 296 0.42 -9.61 12.29
N PRO A 297 -0.56 -8.70 12.42
CA PRO A 297 -1.56 -8.59 11.40
C PRO A 297 -0.83 -8.33 10.08
N ALA A 298 -1.21 -9.05 9.03
CA ALA A 298 -0.71 -8.84 7.67
C ALA A 298 -0.82 -7.37 7.19
N ARG A 299 -1.57 -6.54 7.93
CA ARG A 299 -1.63 -5.07 7.85
C ARG A 299 -0.27 -4.37 7.90
N ILE A 300 0.68 -4.84 8.72
CA ILE A 300 1.92 -4.08 8.97
C ILE A 300 2.93 -4.22 7.83
N ARG A 301 2.67 -5.13 6.88
CA ARG A 301 3.40 -5.16 5.61
C ARG A 301 3.22 -3.87 4.78
N ARG A 302 2.27 -2.99 5.16
CA ARG A 302 1.96 -1.71 4.47
C ARG A 302 2.27 -0.44 5.26
N CYS A 303 2.87 -0.53 6.46
CA CYS A 303 3.57 0.64 7.03
C CYS A 303 4.81 1.00 6.17
N SER A 304 5.18 0.09 5.26
CA SER A 304 6.05 0.28 4.10
C SER A 304 5.49 1.25 3.03
N ARG A 305 5.06 2.46 3.41
CA ARG A 305 5.09 3.59 2.45
C ARG A 305 6.51 3.82 1.87
N ILE A 306 7.52 3.19 2.49
CA ILE A 306 8.96 3.27 2.20
C ILE A 306 9.54 1.91 1.72
N GLY A 307 8.76 0.84 1.56
CA GLY A 307 9.34 -0.49 1.26
C GLY A 307 10.18 -1.04 2.43
N SER A 308 9.65 -0.95 3.65
CA SER A 308 10.35 -1.28 4.90
C SER A 308 9.62 -2.35 5.73
N ARG A 309 10.37 -3.25 6.38
CA ARG A 309 9.91 -4.25 7.36
C ARG A 309 9.80 -3.60 8.75
N VAL A 310 8.72 -3.87 9.48
CA VAL A 310 8.47 -3.34 10.84
C VAL A 310 8.38 -4.49 11.84
N TRP A 311 9.02 -4.33 13.00
CA TRP A 311 8.95 -5.28 14.12
C TRP A 311 8.47 -4.56 15.38
N PHE A 312 7.94 -5.28 16.38
CA PHE A 312 7.44 -4.69 17.63
C PHE A 312 8.17 -5.26 18.84
N ILE A 313 8.55 -4.40 19.77
CA ILE A 313 9.33 -4.73 20.96
C ILE A 313 8.75 -3.99 22.16
N ASP A 314 8.85 -4.56 23.37
CA ASP A 314 8.31 -3.95 24.60
C ASP A 314 8.99 -2.64 24.99
N ASN A 315 10.26 -2.46 24.60
CA ASN A 315 11.01 -1.25 24.86
C ASN A 315 12.03 -1.03 23.74
N CYS A 316 12.09 0.19 23.20
CA CYS A 316 12.91 0.54 22.05
C CYS A 316 14.38 0.19 22.27
N ASN A 317 14.98 0.55 23.40
CA ASN A 317 16.44 0.67 23.43
C ASN A 317 17.21 -0.66 23.51
N CYS A 318 16.61 -1.73 24.07
CA CYS A 318 17.38 -2.90 24.51
C CYS A 318 17.69 -3.94 23.41
N SER A 319 16.87 -4.04 22.35
CA SER A 319 17.00 -5.13 21.38
C SER A 319 17.84 -4.78 20.15
N VAL A 320 17.92 -3.50 19.77
CA VAL A 320 18.70 -3.05 18.61
C VAL A 320 20.19 -2.94 18.94
N LEU A 321 20.52 -2.65 20.21
CA LEU A 321 21.87 -2.38 20.68
C LEU A 321 22.61 -3.62 21.23
N SER A 322 22.23 -4.85 20.84
CA SER A 322 22.95 -6.07 21.26
C SER A 322 24.30 -6.26 20.51
N TRP A 323 25.04 -5.18 20.30
CA TRP A 323 26.36 -5.17 19.71
C TRP A 323 27.39 -5.25 20.82
N THR A 324 28.34 -6.17 20.69
CA THR A 324 29.45 -6.30 21.64
C THR A 324 30.69 -5.61 21.09
N ASN A 325 31.44 -4.94 21.97
CA ASN A 325 32.67 -4.23 21.66
C ASN A 325 32.54 -3.30 20.44
N ALA A 326 31.50 -2.46 20.45
CA ALA A 326 31.20 -1.49 19.41
C ALA A 326 31.28 -0.06 19.97
N HIS A 327 31.50 0.90 19.08
CA HIS A 327 31.53 2.32 19.43
C HIS A 327 30.28 3.03 18.88
N ILE A 328 29.58 3.78 19.75
CA ILE A 328 28.40 4.57 19.38
C ILE A 328 28.77 6.05 19.40
N ILE A 329 28.40 6.76 18.34
CA ILE A 329 28.37 8.22 18.31
C ILE A 329 26.91 8.63 18.45
N SER A 330 26.56 9.23 19.59
CA SER A 330 25.19 9.68 19.88
C SER A 330 25.11 11.20 19.89
N ALA A 331 23.94 11.74 19.53
CA ALA A 331 23.61 13.12 19.88
C ALA A 331 23.77 13.32 21.40
N ASN A 332 24.31 14.47 21.80
CA ASN A 332 24.43 14.88 23.18
C ASN A 332 23.06 15.10 23.83
N ASP A 333 22.04 15.52 23.09
CA ASP A 333 20.67 15.59 23.58
C ASP A 333 19.85 14.38 23.10
N VAL A 334 19.62 13.43 24.00
CA VAL A 334 18.81 12.21 23.77
C VAL A 334 17.96 11.91 24.98
N TYR A 335 16.89 11.14 24.78
CA TYR A 335 16.07 10.62 25.86
C TYR A 335 16.92 10.01 26.99
N GLY A 336 16.69 10.43 28.25
CA GLY A 336 17.50 9.98 29.39
C GLY A 336 17.58 8.46 29.58
N GLY A 337 16.55 7.72 29.17
CA GLY A 337 16.60 6.25 29.15
C GLY A 337 17.59 5.68 28.13
N THR A 338 17.82 6.37 27.02
CA THR A 338 18.84 6.06 26.01
C THR A 338 20.24 6.27 26.58
N PHE A 339 20.50 7.45 27.17
CA PHE A 339 21.77 7.75 27.84
C PHE A 339 22.10 6.72 28.93
N ARG A 340 21.15 6.45 29.82
CA ARG A 340 21.31 5.48 30.92
C ARG A 340 21.62 4.08 30.42
N TYR A 341 20.95 3.62 29.37
CA TYR A 341 21.22 2.32 28.78
C TYR A 341 22.65 2.25 28.23
N MET A 342 23.06 3.22 27.41
CA MET A 342 24.38 3.23 26.78
C MET A 342 25.50 3.31 27.84
N ASN A 343 25.41 4.26 28.77
CA ASN A 343 26.51 4.59 29.68
C ASN A 343 26.58 3.68 30.92
N HIS A 344 25.48 3.08 31.36
CA HIS A 344 25.46 2.30 32.61
C HIS A 344 25.12 0.82 32.44
N VAL A 345 24.46 0.43 31.35
CA VAL A 345 24.08 -0.97 31.09
C VAL A 345 24.96 -1.58 30.01
N ALA A 346 24.94 -1.02 28.79
CA ALA A 346 25.66 -1.55 27.64
C ALA A 346 27.18 -1.41 27.78
N SER A 347 27.68 -0.33 28.37
CA SER A 347 29.11 -0.15 28.64
C SER A 347 29.69 -1.29 29.48
N LYS A 348 29.03 -1.64 30.58
CA LYS A 348 29.48 -2.69 31.51
C LYS A 348 29.17 -4.11 31.01
N GLY A 349 28.00 -4.30 30.39
CA GLY A 349 27.51 -5.62 30.01
C GLY A 349 27.94 -6.09 28.62
N GLN A 350 28.24 -5.15 27.71
CA GLN A 350 28.50 -5.44 26.30
C GLN A 350 29.85 -4.89 25.81
N GLY A 351 30.59 -4.16 26.66
CA GLY A 351 31.84 -3.50 26.27
C GLY A 351 31.60 -2.35 25.27
N LEU A 352 30.42 -1.74 25.34
CA LEU A 352 30.04 -0.66 24.44
C LEU A 352 30.71 0.65 24.86
N GLU A 353 31.39 1.31 23.93
CA GLU A 353 31.90 2.66 24.13
C GLU A 353 30.95 3.67 23.48
N THR A 354 30.68 4.80 24.12
CA THR A 354 29.78 5.82 23.56
C THR A 354 30.40 7.21 23.68
N THR A 355 30.45 7.94 22.56
CA THR A 355 30.79 9.36 22.51
C THR A 355 29.53 10.17 22.25
N PHE A 356 29.26 11.15 23.09
CA PHE A 356 28.16 12.09 22.94
C PHE A 356 28.68 13.38 22.30
N LEU A 357 28.17 13.73 21.11
CA LEU A 357 28.58 14.91 20.35
C LEU A 357 27.41 15.86 20.12
N ASP A 358 27.69 17.16 20.03
CA ASP A 358 26.73 18.15 19.57
C ASP A 358 26.50 18.01 18.06
N LEU A 359 25.61 17.09 17.68
CA LEU A 359 25.29 16.79 16.28
C LEU A 359 24.41 17.86 15.59
N GLU A 360 24.08 18.96 16.27
CA GLU A 360 23.50 20.14 15.61
C GLU A 360 24.60 20.98 14.94
N ASN A 361 25.74 21.13 15.61
CA ASN A 361 26.84 22.00 15.19
C ASN A 361 28.09 21.25 14.68
N ALA A 362 28.24 19.96 14.97
CA ALA A 362 29.39 19.17 14.56
C ALA A 362 29.47 19.00 13.03
N GLY A 363 30.68 19.17 12.48
CA GLY A 363 30.97 18.89 11.07
C GLY A 363 31.22 17.40 10.81
N ASP A 364 31.13 16.96 9.54
CA ASP A 364 31.38 15.57 9.15
C ASP A 364 32.80 15.08 9.53
N GLU A 365 33.79 15.99 9.57
CA GLU A 365 35.17 15.68 9.99
C GLU A 365 35.27 15.34 11.49
N GLU A 366 34.51 16.04 12.34
CA GLU A 366 34.48 15.80 13.79
C GLU A 366 33.81 14.46 14.10
N ILE A 367 32.71 14.15 13.40
CA ILE A 367 32.01 12.86 13.49
C ILE A 367 32.93 11.72 13.00
N SER A 368 33.68 11.95 11.92
CA SER A 368 34.63 10.97 11.37
C SER A 368 35.81 10.71 12.31
N ALA A 369 36.35 11.76 12.94
CA ALA A 369 37.53 11.67 13.79
C ALA A 369 37.31 10.77 15.03
N ASP A 370 36.08 10.71 15.52
CA ASP A 370 35.72 9.89 16.67
C ASP A 370 35.39 8.44 16.32
N THR A 371 35.49 8.02 15.06
CA THR A 371 35.29 6.60 14.69
C THR A 371 36.47 5.72 15.15
N ARG A 372 36.35 5.12 16.33
CA ARG A 372 37.47 4.39 16.98
C ARG A 372 37.58 2.91 16.60
N THR A 373 36.53 2.31 16.03
CA THR A 373 36.48 0.87 15.74
C THR A 373 35.98 0.55 14.34
N ASN A 374 36.10 -0.72 13.91
CA ASN A 374 35.47 -1.22 12.68
C ASN A 374 33.95 -1.41 12.80
N ARG A 375 33.35 -1.21 13.99
CA ARG A 375 31.91 -1.37 14.25
C ARG A 375 31.37 -0.10 14.92
N ASN A 376 31.01 0.88 14.09
CA ASN A 376 30.46 2.14 14.56
C ASN A 376 28.97 2.24 14.29
N LEU A 377 28.24 2.86 15.21
CA LEU A 377 26.81 3.15 15.09
C LEU A 377 26.58 4.62 15.40
N ILE A 378 25.75 5.29 14.60
CA ILE A 378 25.38 6.68 14.84
C ILE A 378 23.93 6.72 15.31
N TRP A 379 23.70 7.23 16.53
CA TRP A 379 22.38 7.34 17.15
C TRP A 379 21.91 8.80 17.16
N ILE A 380 20.80 9.07 16.47
CA ILE A 380 20.23 10.42 16.35
C ILE A 380 18.75 10.42 16.77
N GLU A 381 18.40 11.40 17.59
CA GLU A 381 17.01 11.81 17.84
C GLU A 381 16.81 13.17 17.17
N SER A 382 15.78 13.32 16.33
CA SER A 382 15.52 14.59 15.63
C SER A 382 14.01 14.75 15.41
N PRO A 383 13.37 15.75 16.05
CA PRO A 383 13.94 16.64 17.08
C PRO A 383 14.35 15.86 18.34
N THR A 384 15.36 16.36 19.06
CA THR A 384 15.86 15.75 20.30
C THR A 384 14.89 15.96 21.47
N SER A 385 15.03 15.16 22.53
CA SER A 385 14.25 15.27 23.75
C SER A 385 15.18 15.50 24.95
N PRO A 386 15.04 16.62 25.70
CA PRO A 386 13.89 17.51 25.74
C PRO A 386 14.04 18.85 24.98
N THR A 387 15.21 19.15 24.38
CA THR A 387 15.48 20.52 23.90
C THR A 387 15.00 20.83 22.48
N PHE A 388 14.51 19.81 21.74
CA PHE A 388 14.05 19.91 20.36
C PHE A 388 15.10 20.41 19.36
N ALA A 389 16.38 20.19 19.64
CA ALA A 389 17.46 20.41 18.69
C ALA A 389 17.24 19.57 17.42
N LEU A 390 17.59 20.15 16.27
CA LEU A 390 17.46 19.48 14.98
C LEU A 390 18.84 19.06 14.51
N SER A 391 19.13 17.76 14.55
CA SER A 391 20.38 17.27 13.99
C SER A 391 20.40 17.46 12.47
N THR A 392 21.47 18.08 11.97
CA THR A 392 21.69 18.43 10.57
C THR A 392 22.51 17.39 9.80
N SER A 393 22.93 16.30 10.46
CA SER A 393 23.89 15.33 9.91
C SER A 393 23.48 14.77 8.55
N HIS A 394 24.38 14.90 7.57
CA HIS A 394 24.20 14.54 6.17
C HIS A 394 24.64 13.08 5.94
N ALA A 395 23.67 12.18 5.77
CA ALA A 395 23.82 10.87 5.10
C ALA A 395 25.00 9.98 5.56
N TRP A 396 24.79 9.24 6.66
CA TRP A 396 25.75 8.24 7.14
C TRP A 396 25.22 6.79 6.99
N PRO A 397 26.07 5.81 6.64
CA PRO A 397 25.66 4.44 6.27
C PRO A 397 25.16 3.55 7.42
N HIS A 398 25.18 4.02 8.68
CA HIS A 398 24.70 3.29 9.87
C HIS A 398 23.85 4.18 10.79
N LEU A 399 23.02 5.05 10.20
CA LEU A 399 22.20 6.00 10.95
C LEU A 399 20.94 5.33 11.54
N LEU A 400 20.82 5.38 12.88
CA LEU A 400 19.60 5.11 13.63
C LEU A 400 18.92 6.44 13.96
N ALA A 401 17.71 6.65 13.42
CA ALA A 401 16.93 7.86 13.70
C ALA A 401 15.65 7.53 14.47
N HIS A 402 15.35 8.30 15.52
CA HIS A 402 14.10 8.16 16.31
C HIS A 402 12.84 8.65 15.54
N ILE A 403 12.99 9.12 14.30
CA ILE A 403 11.90 9.48 13.36
C ILE A 403 12.31 8.99 11.96
N PRO A 404 11.38 8.42 11.16
CA PRO A 404 11.69 7.99 9.79
C PRO A 404 12.14 9.16 8.94
N SER A 405 13.44 9.21 8.66
CA SER A 405 14.01 10.02 7.59
C SER A 405 14.29 9.09 6.39
N PRO A 406 14.12 9.56 5.14
CA PRO A 406 14.43 8.76 3.95
C PRO A 406 15.93 8.41 3.81
N ARG A 407 16.77 8.83 4.77
CA ARG A 407 18.23 8.67 4.77
C ARG A 407 18.74 7.83 5.94
N ALA A 408 17.88 7.35 6.84
CA ALA A 408 18.27 6.47 7.95
C ALA A 408 18.25 4.98 7.55
N ASN A 409 19.21 4.20 8.03
CA ASN A 409 19.28 2.75 7.80
C ASN A 409 18.26 1.98 8.64
N VAL A 410 17.94 2.52 9.83
CA VAL A 410 16.92 1.97 10.73
C VAL A 410 16.21 3.16 11.37
N ALA A 411 14.88 3.17 11.33
CA ALA A 411 14.07 4.12 12.06
C ALA A 411 13.51 3.45 13.32
N MET A 412 13.68 4.10 14.47
CA MET A 412 13.31 3.58 15.78
C MET A 412 12.14 4.37 16.34
N LEU A 413 10.98 3.74 16.55
CA LEU A 413 9.79 4.47 17.03
C LEU A 413 9.40 4.01 18.43
N SER A 414 9.16 4.97 19.33
CA SER A 414 8.40 4.71 20.56
C SER A 414 6.91 4.85 20.26
N LEU A 415 6.23 3.71 20.15
CA LEU A 415 4.79 3.67 19.90
C LEU A 415 3.98 4.14 21.11
N THR A 416 4.56 4.06 22.32
CA THR A 416 3.99 4.58 23.58
C THR A 416 3.49 6.01 23.47
N LYS A 417 4.11 6.81 22.61
CA LYS A 417 3.91 8.26 22.50
C LYS A 417 2.76 8.57 21.55
N TYR A 418 3.04 9.39 20.54
CA TYR A 418 2.07 9.87 19.56
C TYR A 418 1.35 8.79 18.75
N ILE A 419 1.93 7.59 18.59
CA ILE A 419 1.36 6.57 17.72
C ILE A 419 0.24 5.80 18.44
N ASN A 420 0.44 5.45 19.71
CA ASN A 420 -0.65 4.97 20.55
C ASN A 420 -1.61 6.12 20.90
N GLY A 421 -1.06 7.26 21.34
CA GLY A 421 -1.84 8.48 21.57
C GLY A 421 -2.78 8.47 22.77
N HIS A 422 -2.88 7.35 23.50
CA HIS A 422 -3.83 7.18 24.62
C HIS A 422 -3.16 6.86 25.96
N SER A 423 -1.83 6.96 26.05
CA SER A 423 -1.06 6.80 27.30
C SER A 423 -1.30 5.49 28.09
N GLU A 424 -1.78 4.45 27.42
CA GLU A 424 -2.17 3.17 28.03
C GLU A 424 -1.32 1.97 27.59
N VAL A 425 -0.43 2.15 26.60
CA VAL A 425 0.38 1.09 25.99
C VAL A 425 1.84 1.51 25.95
N VAL A 426 2.73 0.61 26.35
CA VAL A 426 4.19 0.79 26.22
C VAL A 426 4.70 -0.13 25.12
N MET A 427 5.24 0.44 24.05
CA MET A 427 5.72 -0.34 22.91
C MET A 427 6.73 0.44 22.07
N GLY A 428 7.63 -0.30 21.42
CA GLY A 428 8.60 0.19 20.46
C GLY A 428 8.50 -0.55 19.12
N ALA A 429 8.94 0.10 18.05
CA ALA A 429 9.00 -0.51 16.72
C ALA A 429 10.23 -0.07 15.91
N PRO A 430 11.19 -0.97 15.66
CA PRO A 430 12.21 -0.76 14.64
C PRO A 430 11.62 -0.97 13.23
N ILE A 431 11.93 -0.04 12.34
CA ILE A 431 11.55 -0.03 10.93
C ILE A 431 12.82 -0.08 10.08
N LEU A 432 12.87 -1.03 9.15
CA LEU A 432 14.05 -1.32 8.33
C LEU A 432 13.73 -1.35 6.84
N PRO A 433 14.56 -0.78 5.97
CA PRO A 433 14.42 -0.95 4.52
C PRO A 433 14.50 -2.42 4.09
N GLU A 434 13.81 -2.77 2.99
CA GLU A 434 13.79 -4.12 2.45
C GLU A 434 15.18 -4.72 2.13
N TYR A 435 16.16 -3.88 1.79
CA TYR A 435 17.51 -4.32 1.43
C TYR A 435 18.39 -4.74 2.63
N HIS A 436 17.94 -4.54 3.87
CA HIS A 436 18.66 -4.95 5.10
C HIS A 436 18.17 -6.31 5.65
N GLU A 437 18.09 -7.33 4.80
CA GLU A 437 17.52 -8.63 5.17
C GLU A 437 18.29 -9.34 6.29
N GLN A 438 19.62 -9.36 6.23
CA GLN A 438 20.47 -9.98 7.26
C GLN A 438 20.28 -9.33 8.64
N PHE A 439 20.15 -8.00 8.68
CA PHE A 439 19.93 -7.30 9.94
C PHE A 439 18.51 -7.52 10.46
N ALA A 440 17.51 -7.63 9.57
CA ALA A 440 16.14 -7.98 9.94
C ALA A 440 16.05 -9.41 10.53
N GLU A 441 16.79 -10.38 9.97
CA GLU A 441 16.87 -11.74 10.54
C GLU A 441 17.51 -11.74 11.92
N ARG A 442 18.59 -10.98 12.11
CA ARG A 442 19.24 -10.82 13.42
C ARG A 442 18.32 -10.18 14.45
N LEU A 443 17.59 -9.12 14.08
CA LEU A 443 16.60 -8.50 14.97
C LEU A 443 15.47 -9.47 15.33
N ARG A 444 14.98 -10.26 14.37
CA ARG A 444 13.98 -11.29 14.62
C ARG A 444 14.49 -12.35 15.61
N PHE A 445 15.73 -12.81 15.41
CA PHE A 445 16.37 -13.75 16.33
C PHE A 445 16.46 -13.17 17.74
N LEU A 446 16.95 -11.93 17.88
CA LEU A 446 17.06 -11.25 19.17
C LEU A 446 15.70 -11.02 19.83
N GLN A 447 14.67 -10.67 19.06
CA GLN A 447 13.31 -10.48 19.57
C GLN A 447 12.77 -11.76 20.23
N VAL A 448 13.03 -12.92 19.62
CA VAL A 448 12.62 -14.22 20.18
C VAL A 448 13.53 -14.62 21.35
N ALA A 449 14.84 -14.54 21.18
CA ALA A 449 15.82 -14.98 22.17
C ALA A 449 15.78 -14.14 23.47
N VAL A 450 15.62 -12.83 23.34
CA VAL A 450 15.49 -11.90 24.49
C VAL A 450 14.05 -11.87 25.02
N SER A 451 13.08 -12.28 24.20
CA SER A 451 11.65 -12.33 24.56
C SER A 451 11.06 -10.98 24.99
N ALA A 452 11.64 -9.87 24.52
CA ALA A 452 11.13 -8.50 24.72
C ALA A 452 9.97 -8.19 23.74
N VAL A 453 8.92 -9.01 23.77
CA VAL A 453 7.76 -8.95 22.87
C VAL A 453 6.50 -8.46 23.60
N PRO A 454 5.68 -7.58 22.97
CA PRO A 454 4.44 -7.06 23.54
C PRO A 454 3.49 -8.11 24.10
N LYS A 455 2.78 -7.76 25.19
CA LYS A 455 1.84 -8.68 25.86
C LYS A 455 0.51 -8.76 25.11
N GLY A 456 0.13 -9.98 24.75
CA GLY A 456 -0.95 -10.26 23.77
C GLY A 456 -2.41 -9.93 24.14
N SER A 457 -2.73 -9.36 25.30
CA SER A 457 -4.13 -9.10 25.72
C SER A 457 -4.58 -7.64 25.64
N LYS A 458 -3.77 -6.69 26.11
CA LYS A 458 -4.03 -5.24 25.97
C LYS A 458 -3.26 -4.63 24.80
N ASP A 459 -1.99 -5.02 24.66
CA ASP A 459 -1.10 -4.46 23.63
C ASP A 459 -1.39 -5.00 22.22
N ALA A 460 -2.11 -6.12 22.10
CA ALA A 460 -2.48 -6.69 20.80
C ALA A 460 -3.69 -6.01 20.15
N ALA A 461 -4.61 -5.44 20.95
CA ALA A 461 -5.70 -4.62 20.42
C ALA A 461 -5.14 -3.29 19.91
N SER A 462 -4.22 -2.69 20.68
CA SER A 462 -3.49 -1.49 20.27
C SER A 462 -2.44 -1.73 19.18
N GLN A 463 -1.93 -2.96 18.97
CA GLN A 463 -1.15 -3.29 17.77
C GLN A 463 -1.99 -3.17 16.49
N ASP A 464 -3.24 -3.64 16.53
CA ASP A 464 -4.16 -3.51 15.41
C ASP A 464 -4.68 -2.07 15.28
N GLU A 465 -4.82 -1.33 16.38
CA GLU A 465 -5.21 0.08 16.40
C GLU A 465 -4.08 1.02 15.98
N SER A 466 -2.84 0.78 16.38
CA SER A 466 -1.62 1.49 15.97
C SER A 466 -1.31 1.23 14.48
N ALA A 467 -1.43 -0.03 14.03
CA ALA A 467 -1.35 -0.37 12.60
C ALA A 467 -2.54 0.17 11.78
N ARG A 468 -3.73 0.34 12.39
CA ARG A 468 -4.86 1.07 11.78
C ARG A 468 -4.56 2.56 11.72
N ASN A 469 -4.09 3.14 12.80
CA ASN A 469 -3.82 4.57 12.98
C ASN A 469 -2.72 5.05 12.04
N GLU A 470 -1.74 4.24 11.65
CA GLU A 470 -0.81 4.60 10.56
C GLU A 470 -1.43 4.56 9.15
N CYS A 471 -2.47 3.74 8.93
CA CYS A 471 -3.25 3.74 7.67
C CYS A 471 -4.31 4.85 7.63
N THR A 472 -4.85 5.26 8.79
CA THR A 472 -5.83 6.36 8.95
C THR A 472 -5.21 7.68 9.42
N SER A 473 -3.88 7.75 9.63
CA SER A 473 -3.13 8.95 10.05
C SER A 473 -3.14 10.09 9.04
N SER A 474 -3.86 9.94 7.93
CA SER A 474 -4.17 11.04 7.02
C SER A 474 -5.45 11.81 7.40
N CYS A 475 -6.23 11.40 8.41
CA CYS A 475 -7.46 12.09 8.81
C CYS A 475 -7.57 12.41 10.32
N GLN A 476 -7.17 11.50 11.21
CA GLN A 476 -7.23 11.76 12.67
C GLN A 476 -5.94 12.41 13.18
N GLY A 477 -4.78 11.89 12.78
CA GLY A 477 -3.47 12.52 13.04
C GLY A 477 -3.38 13.94 12.49
N THR A 478 -4.01 14.21 11.34
CA THR A 478 -4.08 15.56 10.75
C THR A 478 -4.97 16.51 11.55
N ARG A 479 -6.05 16.02 12.18
CA ARG A 479 -6.89 16.84 13.08
C ARG A 479 -6.18 17.12 14.41
N VAL A 480 -5.53 16.11 15.00
CA VAL A 480 -4.71 16.25 16.21
C VAL A 480 -3.51 17.17 15.96
N LEU A 481 -2.79 17.00 14.85
CA LEU A 481 -1.67 17.87 14.46
C LEU A 481 -2.15 19.27 14.05
N ALA A 482 -3.33 19.42 13.44
CA ALA A 482 -3.89 20.73 13.11
C ALA A 482 -4.36 21.50 14.34
N ALA A 483 -5.01 20.83 15.31
CA ALA A 483 -5.37 21.42 16.60
C ALA A 483 -4.12 21.84 17.38
N ARG A 484 -3.10 20.96 17.45
CA ARG A 484 -1.79 21.28 18.06
C ARG A 484 -1.07 22.44 17.38
N ARG A 485 -1.10 22.54 16.04
CA ARG A 485 -0.51 23.68 15.30
C ARG A 485 -1.16 25.02 15.66
N ARG A 486 -2.46 25.03 15.99
CA ARG A 486 -3.17 26.25 16.41
C ARG A 486 -2.65 26.74 17.75
N TYR A 487 -2.63 25.87 18.77
CA TYR A 487 -2.17 26.23 20.12
C TYR A 487 -0.67 26.53 20.19
N ILE A 488 0.18 25.79 19.47
CA ILE A 488 1.62 26.08 19.40
C ILE A 488 1.86 27.49 18.84
N ARG A 489 1.12 27.89 17.81
CA ARG A 489 1.21 29.23 17.21
C ARG A 489 0.75 30.34 18.17
N ASP A 490 -0.21 30.06 19.03
CA ASP A 490 -0.80 31.05 19.93
C ASP A 490 -0.03 31.15 21.28
N LEU A 491 0.75 30.11 21.66
CA LEU A 491 1.73 30.14 22.76
C LEU A 491 3.08 30.77 22.37
N LEU A 492 3.43 30.75 21.09
CA LEU A 492 4.66 31.31 20.50
C LEU A 492 4.92 32.82 20.79
N PRO A 493 3.92 33.73 20.83
CA PRO A 493 4.16 35.17 21.04
C PRO A 493 4.44 35.56 22.50
N ILE A 494 4.07 34.72 23.47
CA ILE A 494 4.26 34.98 24.91
C ILE A 494 5.73 34.75 25.30
N HIS A 495 6.53 34.15 24.41
CA HIS A 495 7.78 33.47 24.72
C HIS A 495 8.90 33.88 23.74
N GLY A 496 9.35 35.14 23.79
CA GLY A 496 10.66 35.61 23.30
C GLY A 496 11.03 35.32 21.83
N THR A 497 11.09 36.38 21.02
CA THR A 497 11.47 36.39 19.60
C THR A 497 12.74 35.60 19.24
N HIS A 498 12.59 34.49 18.52
CA HIS A 498 13.12 34.25 17.15
C HIS A 498 12.95 32.77 16.77
N SER A 499 12.30 32.52 15.62
CA SER A 499 12.48 31.36 14.74
C SER A 499 13.11 30.10 15.37
N ARG A 500 12.29 29.24 15.98
CA ARG A 500 12.48 27.79 16.19
C ARG A 500 11.39 27.34 17.16
N THR A 501 10.82 26.15 16.96
CA THR A 501 9.72 25.60 17.78
C THR A 501 10.18 25.30 19.22
N ASN A 502 10.35 26.36 20.02
CA ASN A 502 10.72 26.33 21.42
C ASN A 502 9.46 26.33 22.29
N LEU A 503 9.10 25.19 22.87
CA LEU A 503 8.21 25.11 24.04
C LEU A 503 9.00 24.65 25.27
N SER A 504 10.25 25.11 25.34
CA SER A 504 11.15 24.89 26.45
C SER A 504 11.55 26.26 27.01
N HIS A 505 11.31 26.45 28.31
CA HIS A 505 11.48 27.74 28.98
C HIS A 505 12.53 27.64 30.06
N HIS A 506 13.34 28.68 30.24
CA HIS A 506 14.32 28.76 31.32
C HIS A 506 13.75 29.61 32.46
N MET A 507 13.02 28.97 33.37
CA MET A 507 12.53 29.57 34.63
C MET A 507 13.43 29.20 35.80
N HIS A 508 13.68 30.08 36.77
CA HIS A 508 14.34 29.68 38.03
C HIS A 508 13.66 28.43 38.62
N ALA A 509 14.42 27.43 39.08
CA ALA A 509 13.90 26.13 39.55
C ALA A 509 12.66 26.23 40.48
N VAL A 510 12.65 27.18 41.43
CA VAL A 510 11.52 27.43 42.35
C VAL A 510 10.28 27.98 41.63
N VAL A 511 10.48 28.77 40.57
CA VAL A 511 9.42 29.32 39.72
C VAL A 511 8.88 28.24 38.78
N ALA A 512 9.75 27.39 38.22
CA ALA A 512 9.35 26.25 37.40
C ALA A 512 8.46 25.29 38.18
N GLU A 513 8.87 24.88 39.40
CA GLU A 513 8.07 23.99 40.24
C GLU A 513 6.70 24.58 40.59
N LYS A 514 6.64 25.87 40.94
CA LYS A 514 5.36 26.56 41.21
C LYS A 514 4.47 26.65 39.98
N PHE A 515 5.04 26.94 38.81
CA PHE A 515 4.32 27.00 37.54
C PHE A 515 3.70 25.63 37.19
N LEU A 516 4.47 24.56 37.34
CA LEU A 516 4.01 23.20 37.02
C LEU A 516 2.87 22.71 37.92
N ILE A 517 2.84 23.14 39.18
CA ILE A 517 1.78 22.76 40.12
C ILE A 517 0.57 23.71 39.99
N SER A 518 0.72 24.89 39.38
CA SER A 518 -0.37 25.84 39.19
C SER A 518 -1.28 25.55 37.99
N THR A 519 -0.84 24.74 37.04
CA THR A 519 -1.66 24.36 35.88
C THR A 519 -2.80 23.43 36.31
N LEU A 520 -4.00 23.67 35.80
CA LEU A 520 -5.21 22.89 36.08
C LEU A 520 -5.51 21.86 34.99
N LEU A 521 -5.17 22.17 33.73
CA LEU A 521 -5.36 21.29 32.57
C LEU A 521 -4.09 20.49 32.27
N PHE A 522 -2.92 21.13 32.32
CA PHE A 522 -1.66 20.39 32.20
C PHE A 522 -1.41 19.53 33.44
N THR A 523 -1.36 18.21 33.23
CA THR A 523 -1.08 17.26 34.31
C THR A 523 0.43 17.07 34.49
N PRO A 524 0.99 17.25 35.69
CA PRO A 524 2.38 16.93 35.98
C PRO A 524 2.62 15.42 35.86
N SER A 525 3.33 14.99 34.82
CA SER A 525 3.60 13.56 34.59
C SER A 525 4.78 13.33 33.65
N GLU A 526 5.37 12.14 33.71
CA GLU A 526 6.30 11.70 32.67
C GLU A 526 5.55 11.37 31.37
N SER A 527 6.29 11.23 30.28
CA SER A 527 5.78 10.90 28.94
C SER A 527 5.28 12.10 28.14
N LEU A 528 4.73 11.81 26.96
CA LEU A 528 4.25 12.79 25.98
C LEU A 528 3.40 12.13 24.91
N GLY A 529 2.64 12.96 24.19
CA GLY A 529 1.96 12.58 22.95
C GLY A 529 0.60 11.88 23.11
N GLY A 530 0.10 11.81 24.34
CA GLY A 530 -1.28 11.41 24.66
C GLY A 530 -2.33 12.39 24.10
N VAL A 531 -3.59 12.07 24.36
CA VAL A 531 -4.73 12.99 24.09
C VAL A 531 -4.78 14.10 25.15
N GLU A 532 -4.27 13.81 26.34
CA GLU A 532 -4.15 14.71 27.48
C GLU A 532 -2.89 15.57 27.41
N SER A 533 -3.01 16.78 27.94
CA SER A 533 -1.95 17.76 28.12
C SER A 533 -1.10 17.40 29.33
N LEU A 534 0.20 17.20 29.10
CA LEU A 534 1.17 16.84 30.15
C LEU A 534 2.23 17.92 30.27
N VAL A 535 2.71 18.13 31.50
CA VAL A 535 3.85 19.02 31.75
C VAL A 535 4.88 18.33 32.64
N GLU A 536 6.16 18.57 32.36
CA GLU A 536 7.24 18.04 33.17
C GLU A 536 8.40 19.02 33.36
N TYR A 537 9.14 18.76 34.44
CA TYR A 537 10.46 19.33 34.70
C TYR A 537 11.52 18.25 34.39
N PRO A 538 12.14 18.24 33.20
CA PRO A 538 12.97 17.12 32.76
C PRO A 538 14.12 16.80 33.72
N ALA A 539 14.74 17.83 34.33
CA ALA A 539 15.88 17.64 35.23
C ALA A 539 15.55 16.79 36.47
N GLN A 540 14.32 16.85 36.99
CA GLN A 540 13.90 16.04 38.15
C GLN A 540 13.08 14.81 37.79
N ILE A 541 12.41 14.82 36.63
CA ILE A 541 11.48 13.76 36.23
C ILE A 541 12.16 12.81 35.24
N THR A 542 12.04 13.05 33.93
CA THR A 542 12.50 12.11 32.89
C THR A 542 14.02 11.90 32.85
N HIS A 543 14.79 12.89 33.32
CA HIS A 543 16.25 12.84 33.41
C HIS A 543 16.75 12.86 34.86
N GLY A 544 15.85 12.74 35.85
CA GLY A 544 16.21 12.70 37.27
C GLY A 544 17.11 11.53 37.67
N SER A 545 17.17 10.47 36.84
CA SER A 545 18.10 9.35 37.03
C SER A 545 19.53 9.62 36.57
N ILE A 546 19.80 10.79 35.96
CA ILE A 546 21.12 11.20 35.46
C ILE A 546 21.76 12.11 36.51
N LEU A 547 23.06 11.96 36.76
CA LEU A 547 23.74 12.76 37.79
C LEU A 547 23.76 14.24 37.39
N PRO A 548 23.64 15.19 38.34
CA PRO A 548 23.66 16.62 38.03
C PRO A 548 24.90 17.09 37.27
N ALA A 549 26.06 16.45 37.50
CA ALA A 549 27.30 16.73 36.76
C ALA A 549 27.19 16.39 35.26
N GLU A 550 26.33 15.43 34.91
CA GLU A 550 26.12 14.95 33.54
C GLU A 550 25.00 15.70 32.81
N TRP A 551 24.15 16.48 33.51
CA TRP A 551 23.13 17.32 32.87
C TRP A 551 23.72 18.36 31.92
N THR A 552 24.89 18.91 32.27
CA THR A 552 25.64 19.85 31.44
C THR A 552 26.07 19.23 30.11
N LEU A 553 26.36 17.92 30.09
CA LEU A 553 26.73 17.18 28.88
C LEU A 553 25.55 17.03 27.92
N LEU A 554 24.32 16.98 28.46
CA LEU A 554 23.08 16.79 27.71
C LEU A 554 22.38 18.13 27.35
N GLY A 555 22.96 19.27 27.73
CA GLY A 555 22.32 20.59 27.54
C GLY A 555 21.06 20.80 28.38
N ILE A 556 20.84 20.01 29.43
CA ILE A 556 19.64 20.08 30.27
C ILE A 556 19.85 21.11 31.38
N GLY A 557 19.25 22.29 31.23
CA GLY A 557 19.25 23.32 32.27
C GLY A 557 18.27 23.00 33.40
N VAL A 558 18.64 23.34 34.64
CA VAL A 558 17.76 23.32 35.85
C VAL A 558 16.59 24.30 35.80
N ASN A 559 16.39 24.91 34.64
CA ASN A 559 15.35 25.90 34.43
C ASN A 559 14.33 25.44 33.39
N LEU A 560 14.51 24.25 32.79
CA LEU A 560 13.76 23.77 31.63
C LEU A 560 12.39 23.19 32.02
N ALA A 561 11.28 23.77 31.55
CA ALA A 561 9.97 23.11 31.55
C ALA A 561 9.64 22.55 30.17
N ARG A 562 8.97 21.39 30.09
CA ARG A 562 8.51 20.77 28.84
C ARG A 562 7.01 20.55 28.87
N LEU A 563 6.33 21.05 27.83
CA LEU A 563 4.89 20.88 27.62
C LEU A 563 4.63 19.87 26.50
N SER A 564 3.75 18.90 26.76
CA SER A 564 3.15 18.01 25.77
C SER A 564 1.69 18.39 25.61
N VAL A 565 1.40 19.26 24.65
CA VAL A 565 0.04 19.77 24.37
C VAL A 565 -0.86 18.63 23.88
N GLY A 566 -2.00 18.42 24.54
CA GLY A 566 -3.03 17.44 24.20
C GLY A 566 -3.94 17.88 23.05
N VAL A 567 -5.22 17.48 23.11
CA VAL A 567 -6.27 17.79 22.13
C VAL A 567 -7.52 18.41 22.76
N GLU A 568 -7.38 19.00 23.95
CA GLU A 568 -8.47 19.64 24.68
C GLU A 568 -9.09 20.81 23.90
N GLU A 569 -10.42 20.98 24.03
CA GLU A 569 -11.16 22.12 23.45
C GLU A 569 -11.09 23.38 24.33
N GLU A 570 -10.76 23.21 25.61
CA GLU A 570 -10.58 24.28 26.60
C GLU A 570 -9.29 25.07 26.32
N ASP A 571 -9.26 26.35 26.68
CA ASP A 571 -8.15 27.24 26.32
C ASP A 571 -6.88 26.91 27.13
N LEU A 572 -6.08 25.97 26.62
CA LEU A 572 -4.77 25.59 27.16
C LEU A 572 -3.82 26.80 27.31
N VAL A 573 -4.05 27.88 26.56
CA VAL A 573 -3.27 29.11 26.71
C VAL A 573 -3.62 29.80 28.02
N GLN A 574 -4.90 29.81 28.41
CA GLN A 574 -5.37 30.38 29.66
C GLN A 574 -4.89 29.58 30.88
N ASP A 575 -4.64 28.27 30.73
CA ASP A 575 -4.09 27.45 31.81
C ASP A 575 -2.60 27.74 32.10
N VAL A 576 -1.89 28.25 31.09
CA VAL A 576 -0.44 28.54 31.15
C VAL A 576 -0.16 30.02 31.49
N LEU A 577 -1.09 30.92 31.19
CA LEU A 577 -1.01 32.37 31.45
C LEU A 577 -1.52 32.73 32.85
#